data_AF-J3I8H8-F1
#
_entry.id   AF-J3I8H8-F1
#
_cell.length_a   1.000
_cell.length_b   1.000
_cell.length_c   1.000
_cell.angle_alpha   90.00
_cell.angle_beta   90.00
_cell.angle_gamma   90.00
#
_symmetry.space_group_name_H-M   'P 1'
#
loop_
_entity.id
_entity.type
_entity.pdbx_description
1 polymer ?
#
loop_
_entity_poly.entity_id
_entity_poly.type
_entity_poly.pdbx_seq_one_letter_code
_entity_poly.pdbx_strand_id
1 'polypeptide(L)'
;MFKATPNPPETDNVSPYESLDSKKLHDAANRALDHYLNPSALKSPAARKPSTMYMVAPDIKDEDLLAHTCESLAQASVMASDFAGYLEGPHRHTAMAIQQIVMLA
;
A
#
# COMPACT_ATOMS: atom_id res chain seq x y z
N MET A 1 26.31 45.64 -42.97
CA MET A 1 25.32 44.71 -43.57
C MET A 1 24.53 44.07 -42.43
N PHE A 2 23.28 44.46 -42.25
CA PHE A 2 22.40 43.85 -41.25
C PHE A 2 21.78 42.58 -41.84
N LYS A 3 21.97 41.43 -41.19
CA LYS A 3 21.25 40.20 -41.51
C LYS A 3 19.81 40.39 -41.04
N ALA A 4 18.87 40.46 -41.98
CA ALA A 4 17.45 40.35 -41.65
C ALA A 4 17.23 38.95 -41.06
N THR A 5 16.83 38.91 -39.79
CA THR A 5 16.47 37.65 -39.13
C THR A 5 15.08 37.28 -39.65
N PRO A 6 14.86 36.10 -40.25
CA PRO A 6 13.53 35.68 -40.65
C PRO A 6 12.66 35.58 -39.40
N ASN A 7 11.46 36.18 -39.42
CA ASN A 7 10.50 35.97 -38.34
C ASN A 7 10.23 34.46 -38.20
N PRO A 8 10.16 33.92 -36.97
CA PRO A 8 9.71 32.55 -36.77
C PRO A 8 8.31 32.39 -37.40
N PRO A 9 7.99 31.21 -37.97
CA PRO A 9 6.66 30.95 -38.49
C PRO A 9 5.64 31.19 -37.38
N GLU A 10 4.49 31.77 -37.74
CA GLU A 10 3.38 31.90 -36.80
C GLU A 10 3.08 30.51 -36.25
N THR A 11 3.19 30.37 -34.93
CA THR A 11 2.76 29.16 -34.26
C THR A 11 1.25 29.19 -34.32
N ASP A 12 0.66 28.23 -35.03
CA ASP A 12 -0.78 28.04 -34.97
C ASP A 12 -1.16 28.03 -33.49
N ASN A 13 -2.02 28.96 -33.10
CA ASN A 13 -2.61 28.98 -31.77
C ASN A 13 -3.51 27.74 -31.70
N VAL A 14 -2.91 26.58 -31.39
CA VAL A 14 -3.65 25.34 -31.28
C VAL A 14 -4.57 25.52 -30.09
N SER A 15 -5.82 25.87 -30.38
CA SER A 15 -6.82 25.99 -29.33
C SER A 15 -7.00 24.59 -28.75
N PRO A 16 -7.03 24.42 -27.42
CA PRO A 16 -7.16 23.11 -26.79
C PRO A 16 -8.37 22.28 -27.29
N TYR A 17 -9.33 22.93 -27.95
CA TYR A 17 -10.57 22.37 -28.47
C TYR A 17 -10.67 22.32 -30.00
N GLU A 18 -9.57 22.49 -30.73
CA GLU A 18 -9.59 22.65 -32.19
C GLU A 18 -9.80 21.33 -32.96
N SER A 19 -9.36 20.19 -32.41
CA SER A 19 -9.55 18.88 -33.04
C SER A 19 -10.94 18.29 -32.75
N LEU A 20 -11.47 17.48 -33.69
CA LEU A 20 -12.77 16.82 -33.55
C LEU A 20 -12.87 15.95 -32.28
N ASP A 21 -11.74 15.37 -31.83
CA ASP A 21 -11.68 14.51 -30.65
C ASP A 21 -11.28 15.25 -29.37
N SER A 22 -11.01 16.56 -29.42
CA SER A 22 -10.54 17.35 -28.28
C SER A 22 -11.43 17.22 -27.04
N LYS A 23 -12.76 17.24 -27.22
CA LYS A 23 -13.73 17.05 -26.13
C LYS A 23 -13.62 15.66 -25.49
N LYS A 24 -13.46 14.61 -26.31
CA LYS A 24 -13.28 13.24 -25.81
C LYS A 24 -11.97 13.09 -25.04
N LEU A 25 -10.90 13.71 -25.53
CA LEU A 25 -9.60 13.70 -24.87
C LEU A 25 -9.65 14.47 -23.54
N HIS A 26 -10.34 15.61 -23.51
CA HIS A 26 -10.57 16.39 -22.30
C HIS A 26 -11.38 15.59 -21.26
N ASP A 27 -12.47 14.94 -21.66
CA ASP A 27 -13.27 14.08 -20.78
C ASP A 27 -12.47 12.88 -20.28
N ALA A 28 -11.64 12.27 -21.14
CA ALA A 28 -10.77 11.16 -20.74
C ALA A 28 -9.70 11.61 -19.72
N ALA A 29 -9.13 12.80 -19.90
CA ALA A 29 -8.16 13.38 -18.97
C ALA A 29 -8.82 13.66 -17.61
N ASN A 30 -10.00 14.28 -17.59
CA ASN A 30 -10.74 14.52 -16.34
C ASN A 30 -11.09 13.21 -15.63
N ARG A 31 -11.52 12.18 -16.36
CA ARG A 31 -11.78 10.85 -15.80
C ARG A 31 -10.53 10.22 -15.19
N ALA A 32 -9.37 10.35 -15.83
CA ALA A 32 -8.11 9.84 -15.28
C ALA A 32 -7.70 10.60 -14.02
N LEU A 33 -7.81 11.93 -14.04
CA LEU A 33 -7.53 12.76 -12.87
C LEU A 33 -8.46 12.44 -11.70
N ASP A 34 -9.76 12.28 -11.95
CA ASP A 34 -10.72 11.86 -10.93
C ASP A 34 -10.39 10.48 -10.35
N HIS A 35 -9.97 9.53 -11.21
CA HIS A 35 -9.62 8.19 -10.75
C HIS A 35 -8.40 8.18 -9.80
N TYR A 36 -7.39 9.02 -10.06
CA TYR A 36 -6.14 9.00 -9.31
C TYR A 36 -6.05 10.06 -8.20
N LEU A 37 -6.73 11.19 -8.37
CA LEU A 37 -6.52 12.39 -7.55
C LEU A 37 -7.77 12.87 -6.83
N ASN A 38 -8.90 12.17 -6.95
CA ASN A 38 -10.12 12.49 -6.19
C ASN A 38 -10.26 11.50 -5.01
N PRO A 39 -9.88 11.91 -3.78
CA PRO A 39 -10.01 11.06 -2.59
C PRO A 39 -11.46 10.65 -2.32
N SER A 40 -12.44 11.43 -2.82
CA SER A 40 -13.87 11.16 -2.68
C SER A 40 -14.36 10.08 -3.66
N ALA A 41 -13.66 9.90 -4.80
CA ALA A 41 -13.96 8.86 -5.79
C ALA A 41 -13.28 7.53 -5.46
N LEU A 42 -12.18 7.57 -4.70
CA LEU A 42 -11.63 6.40 -4.04
C LEU A 42 -12.66 5.93 -3.01
N LYS A 43 -13.48 4.96 -3.40
CA LYS A 43 -14.33 4.22 -2.45
C LYS A 43 -13.41 3.83 -1.31
N SER A 44 -13.71 4.35 -0.11
CA SER A 44 -13.02 3.91 1.11
C SER A 44 -12.96 2.39 1.06
N PRO A 45 -11.77 1.76 1.26
CA PRO A 45 -11.67 0.30 1.24
C PRO A 45 -12.82 -0.24 2.08
N ALA A 46 -13.58 -1.18 1.51
CA ALA A 46 -14.82 -1.66 2.11
C ALA A 46 -14.58 -1.85 3.61
N ALA A 47 -15.25 -1.03 4.44
CA ALA A 47 -14.97 -0.97 5.86
C ALA A 47 -15.07 -2.39 6.40
N ARG A 48 -13.92 -3.00 6.70
CA ARG A 48 -13.92 -4.39 7.15
C ARG A 48 -14.66 -4.39 8.46
N LYS A 49 -15.76 -5.16 8.51
CA LYS A 49 -16.45 -5.40 9.77
C LYS A 49 -15.44 -6.08 10.71
N PRO A 50 -15.04 -5.44 11.82
CA PRO A 50 -14.12 -6.05 12.75
C PRO A 50 -14.68 -7.39 13.22
N SER A 51 -13.81 -8.37 13.43
CA SER A 51 -14.22 -9.62 14.07
C SER A 51 -14.78 -9.30 15.44
N THR A 52 -15.89 -9.93 15.82
CA THR A 52 -16.43 -9.84 17.18
C THR A 52 -15.84 -10.90 18.11
N MET A 53 -14.95 -11.75 17.60
CA MET A 53 -14.31 -12.82 18.37
C MET A 53 -13.24 -12.30 19.33
N TYR A 54 -12.56 -11.21 18.96
CA TYR A 54 -11.50 -10.58 19.75
C TYR A 54 -11.69 -9.06 19.73
N MET A 55 -11.52 -8.41 20.88
CA MET A 55 -11.62 -6.96 21.03
C MET A 55 -10.41 -6.44 21.81
N VAL A 56 -9.88 -5.29 21.39
CA VAL A 56 -8.85 -4.56 22.14
C VAL A 56 -9.52 -3.81 23.29
N ALA A 57 -8.92 -3.86 24.48
CA ALA A 57 -9.44 -3.13 25.63
C ALA A 57 -9.37 -1.61 25.37
N PRO A 58 -10.42 -0.83 25.71
CA PRO A 58 -10.55 0.56 25.28
C PRO A 58 -9.53 1.51 25.92
N ASP A 59 -8.85 1.08 26.97
CA ASP A 59 -7.84 1.81 27.73
C ASP A 59 -6.40 1.54 27.28
N ILE A 60 -6.21 0.63 26.31
CA ILE A 60 -4.90 0.30 25.75
C ILE A 60 -4.69 1.10 24.47
N LYS A 61 -3.51 1.72 24.34
CA LYS A 61 -3.11 2.39 23.10
C LYS A 61 -2.72 1.36 22.04
N ASP A 62 -3.06 1.64 20.79
CA ASP A 62 -2.73 0.76 19.66
C ASP A 62 -1.22 0.53 19.54
N GLU A 63 -0.40 1.54 19.82
CA GLU A 63 1.07 1.43 19.78
C GLU A 63 1.62 0.49 20.87
N ASP A 64 1.09 0.59 22.09
CA ASP A 64 1.50 -0.27 23.20
C ASP A 64 1.10 -1.73 22.94
N LEU A 65 -0.10 -1.93 22.36
CA LEU A 65 -0.56 -3.25 21.92
C LEU A 65 0.36 -3.82 20.84
N LEU A 66 0.63 -3.05 19.79
CA LEU A 66 1.49 -3.48 18.68
C LEU A 66 2.90 -3.80 19.18
N ALA A 67 3.50 -2.94 20.00
CA ALA A 67 4.82 -3.18 20.57
C ALA A 67 4.87 -4.47 21.40
N HIS A 68 3.92 -4.66 22.32
CA HIS A 68 3.83 -5.86 23.14
C HIS A 68 3.60 -7.12 22.30
N THR A 69 2.74 -7.06 21.27
CA THR A 69 2.51 -8.22 20.38
C THR A 69 3.76 -8.58 19.58
N CYS A 70 4.48 -7.60 19.03
CA CYS A 70 5.74 -7.82 18.33
C CYS A 70 6.80 -8.44 19.25
N GLU A 71 6.94 -7.92 20.47
CA GLU A 71 7.87 -8.47 21.46
C GLU A 71 7.49 -9.90 21.86
N SER A 72 6.21 -10.17 22.10
CA SER A 72 5.71 -11.50 22.45
C SER A 72 5.92 -12.52 21.31
N LEU A 73 5.70 -12.12 20.06
CA LEU A 73 5.99 -12.97 18.89
C LEU A 73 7.49 -13.23 18.73
N ALA A 74 8.33 -12.21 18.94
CA ALA A 74 9.79 -12.38 18.90
C ALA A 74 10.27 -13.35 19.99
N GLN A 75 9.74 -13.21 21.22
CA GLN A 75 10.01 -14.15 22.31
C GLN A 75 9.55 -15.56 21.97
N ALA A 76 8.34 -15.72 21.44
CA ALA A 76 7.82 -17.03 21.03
C ALA A 76 8.69 -17.68 19.94
N SER A 77 9.19 -16.91 18.98
CA SER A 77 10.14 -17.39 17.96
C SER A 77 11.44 -17.89 18.60
N VAL A 78 12.03 -17.11 19.50
CA VAL A 78 13.25 -17.51 20.23
C VAL A 78 13.01 -18.79 21.03
N MET A 79 11.91 -18.88 21.78
CA MET A 79 11.56 -20.05 22.58
C MET A 79 11.31 -21.29 21.72
N ALA A 80 10.61 -21.15 20.58
CA ALA A 80 10.38 -22.26 19.67
C ALA A 80 11.68 -22.75 19.02
N SER A 81 12.58 -21.84 18.69
CA SER A 81 13.90 -22.16 18.14
C SER A 81 14.80 -22.86 19.16
N ASP A 82 14.87 -22.34 20.39
CA ASP A 82 15.60 -22.97 21.50
C ASP A 82 15.03 -24.36 21.80
N PHE A 83 13.70 -24.48 21.87
CA PHE A 83 13.04 -25.77 22.08
C PHE A 83 13.36 -26.78 20.98
N ALA A 84 13.42 -26.35 19.72
CA ALA A 84 13.82 -27.21 18.60
C ALA A 84 15.25 -27.76 18.77
N GLY A 85 16.15 -27.02 19.45
CA GLY A 85 17.50 -27.46 19.78
C GLY A 85 17.56 -28.71 20.68
N TYR A 86 16.54 -28.95 21.51
CA TYR A 86 16.44 -30.14 22.37
C TYR A 86 15.73 -31.33 21.70
N LEU A 87 15.18 -31.16 20.50
CA LEU A 87 14.41 -32.18 19.80
C LEU A 87 15.23 -32.84 18.68
N GLU A 88 14.82 -34.06 18.34
CA GLU A 88 15.40 -34.83 17.24
C GLU A 88 14.36 -35.24 16.20
N GLY A 89 14.85 -35.54 15.00
CA GLY A 89 14.04 -36.09 13.91
C GLY A 89 12.78 -35.26 13.58
N PRO A 90 11.64 -35.92 13.33
CA PRO A 90 10.40 -35.26 12.95
C PRO A 90 9.92 -34.17 13.91
N HIS A 91 10.11 -34.34 15.22
CA HIS A 91 9.63 -33.37 16.23
C HIS A 91 10.39 -32.04 16.16
N ARG A 92 11.70 -32.08 15.87
CA ARG A 92 12.48 -30.87 15.62
C ARG A 92 11.94 -30.10 14.41
N HIS A 93 11.60 -30.81 13.34
CA HIS A 93 11.03 -30.19 12.15
C HIS A 93 9.68 -29.52 12.44
N THR A 94 8.83 -30.14 13.26
CA THR A 94 7.58 -29.54 13.72
C THR A 94 7.83 -28.26 14.53
N ALA A 95 8.76 -28.27 15.48
CA ALA A 95 9.08 -27.08 16.28
C ALA A 95 9.63 -25.92 15.42
N MET A 96 10.53 -26.21 14.47
CA MET A 96 11.01 -25.20 13.51
C MET A 96 9.90 -24.67 12.61
N ALA A 97 8.94 -25.50 12.20
CA ALA A 97 7.79 -25.04 11.42
C ALA A 97 6.91 -24.08 12.22
N ILE A 98 6.70 -24.35 13.52
CA ILE A 98 5.99 -23.43 14.43
C ILE A 98 6.73 -22.10 14.52
N GLN A 99 8.05 -22.12 14.75
CA GLN A 99 8.87 -20.90 14.75
C GLN A 99 8.69 -20.10 13.46
N GLN A 100 8.71 -20.77 12.30
CA GLN A 100 8.58 -20.11 11.00
C GLN A 100 7.19 -19.49 10.79
N ILE A 101 6.12 -20.13 11.28
CA ILE A 101 4.77 -19.55 11.25
C ILE A 101 4.71 -18.29 12.10
N VAL A 102 5.32 -18.30 13.29
CA VAL A 102 5.37 -17.13 14.19
C VAL A 102 6.07 -15.94 13.54
N MET A 103 7.12 -16.16 12.74
CA MET A 103 7.83 -15.10 12.03
C MET A 103 7.10 -14.51 10.81
N LEU A 104 6.01 -15.14 10.35
CA LEU A 104 5.19 -14.67 9.22
C LEU A 104 3.93 -13.91 9.66
N ALA A 105 3.67 -13.84 10.97
CA ALA A 105 2.57 -13.09 11.56
C ALA A 105 2.91 -11.60 11.67
#